data_AF-A0A2X1C734-F1
#
_entry.id   AF-A0A2X1C734-F1
#
_cell.length_a   1.000
_cell.length_b   1.000
_cell.length_c   1.000
_cell.angle_alpha   90.00
_cell.angle_beta   90.00
_cell.angle_gamma   90.00
#
_symmetry.space_group_name_H-M   'P 1'
#
loop_
_entity.id
_entity.type
_entity.pdbx_description
1 polymer ?
#
loop_
_entity_poly.entity_id
_entity_poly.type
_entity_poly.pdbx_seq_one_letter_code
_entity_poly.pdbx_strand_id
1 'polypeptide(L)'
;MLKWPLIASAIAALFATTASAQAWRVETDRDAFTDERRVRAVYHSRQISVAVRCNGGALDAIFAVGYIGESDATVRYRIDRGEVLSNVWDAASSRDALFAWDPGEVGRRMAAGSTMIFEHDDFSGTPHRYTVPLSGSGAAIRQVFTACDVPMADPKAQDDEIWTRVVDEVDKIPKSDLATLQRILAGVGYEVAEDGRRSLATYQGLSKFYSTYWRGCEAGIDTGSTCRSWRSRKEWDSDYDYPKEAVDLLVEFLDEAPKLADGDEK
;
A
#
# COMPACT_ATOMS: atom_id res chain seq x y z
N MET A 1 -3.05 -68.24 -46.35
CA MET A 1 -2.40 -68.11 -45.03
C MET A 1 -1.85 -66.70 -44.90
N LEU A 2 -2.16 -66.05 -43.77
CA LEU A 2 -2.23 -64.60 -43.56
C LEU A 2 -0.91 -63.85 -43.82
N LYS A 3 -1.00 -62.73 -44.56
CA LYS A 3 0.00 -61.67 -44.66
C LYS A 3 -0.24 -60.67 -43.52
N TRP A 4 0.74 -60.46 -42.65
CA TRP A 4 0.74 -59.36 -41.68
C TRP A 4 1.28 -58.08 -42.33
N PRO A 5 0.59 -56.94 -42.26
CA PRO A 5 1.20 -55.65 -42.54
C PRO A 5 1.81 -55.04 -41.27
N LEU A 6 3.00 -54.48 -41.46
CA LEU A 6 3.73 -53.62 -40.54
C LEU A 6 2.88 -52.37 -40.21
N ILE A 7 2.67 -52.09 -38.92
CA ILE A 7 2.22 -50.78 -38.45
C ILE A 7 3.38 -50.17 -37.67
N ALA A 8 4.22 -49.41 -38.38
CA ALA A 8 5.20 -48.53 -37.77
C ALA A 8 4.47 -47.29 -37.24
N SER A 9 4.17 -47.26 -35.94
CA SER A 9 3.71 -46.05 -35.27
C SER A 9 4.88 -45.08 -35.13
N ALA A 10 4.93 -44.07 -36.00
CA ALA A 10 5.75 -42.89 -35.80
C ALA A 10 5.10 -42.04 -34.70
N ILE A 11 5.60 -42.19 -33.47
CA ILE A 11 5.27 -41.29 -32.36
C ILE A 11 5.94 -39.95 -32.68
N ALA A 12 5.17 -39.02 -33.22
CA ALA A 12 5.56 -37.63 -33.37
C ALA A 12 5.70 -37.02 -31.96
N ALA A 13 6.93 -36.97 -31.45
CA ALA A 13 7.27 -36.20 -30.26
C ALA A 13 7.06 -34.71 -30.56
N LEU A 14 5.87 -34.21 -30.22
CA LEU A 14 5.60 -32.79 -30.11
C LEU A 14 6.51 -32.24 -29.01
N PHE A 15 7.61 -31.61 -29.41
CA PHE A 15 8.36 -30.71 -28.56
C PHE A 15 7.45 -29.51 -28.28
N ALA A 16 6.61 -29.62 -27.25
CA ALA A 16 6.00 -28.46 -26.62
C ALA A 16 7.14 -27.65 -26.00
N THR A 17 7.69 -26.71 -26.76
CA THR A 17 8.48 -25.62 -26.19
C THR A 17 7.56 -24.84 -25.28
N THR A 18 7.51 -25.22 -24.00
CA THR A 18 6.93 -24.39 -22.96
C THR A 18 7.73 -23.11 -22.96
N ALA A 19 7.22 -22.08 -23.64
CA ALA A 19 7.64 -20.72 -23.38
C ALA A 19 7.48 -20.55 -21.86
N SER A 20 8.59 -20.53 -21.14
CA SER A 20 8.58 -20.33 -19.70
C SER A 20 7.92 -18.98 -19.49
N ALA A 21 6.65 -18.98 -19.08
CA ALA A 21 5.99 -17.77 -18.63
C ALA A 21 6.96 -17.10 -17.65
N GLN A 22 7.25 -15.82 -17.87
CA GLN A 22 8.04 -15.03 -16.94
C GLN A 22 7.31 -15.14 -15.60
N ALA A 23 7.88 -15.94 -14.71
CA ALA A 23 7.23 -16.35 -13.48
C ALA A 23 7.66 -15.42 -12.36
N TRP A 24 6.74 -15.16 -11.45
CA TRP A 24 7.05 -14.56 -10.17
C TRP A 24 8.06 -15.43 -9.41
N ARG A 25 9.10 -14.80 -8.87
CA ARG A 25 10.16 -15.46 -8.10
C ARG A 25 10.23 -14.86 -6.71
N VAL A 26 10.58 -15.69 -5.73
CA VAL A 26 10.94 -15.21 -4.40
C VAL A 26 12.45 -15.21 -4.30
N GLU A 27 12.99 -14.07 -3.89
CA GLU A 27 14.41 -13.90 -3.60
C GLU A 27 14.54 -13.55 -2.12
N THR A 28 15.52 -14.16 -1.47
CA THR A 28 15.84 -13.89 -0.06
C THR A 28 17.32 -13.62 0.04
N ASP A 29 17.67 -12.50 0.65
CA ASP A 29 19.04 -12.14 0.96
C ASP A 29 19.14 -11.55 2.37
N ARG A 30 20.35 -11.18 2.76
CA ARG A 30 20.63 -10.42 3.97
C ARG A 30 21.38 -9.17 3.59
N ASP A 31 21.06 -8.07 4.25
CA ASP A 31 21.90 -6.89 4.15
C ASP A 31 23.31 -7.22 4.64
N ALA A 32 24.32 -6.84 3.84
CA ALA A 32 25.71 -7.18 4.13
C ALA A 32 26.29 -6.40 5.32
N PHE A 33 25.62 -5.33 5.77
CA PHE A 33 26.07 -4.47 6.85
C PHE A 33 25.26 -4.68 8.14
N THR A 34 23.94 -4.81 8.05
CA THR A 34 23.04 -4.95 9.21
C THR A 34 22.62 -6.39 9.50
N ASP A 35 22.95 -7.34 8.62
CA ASP A 35 22.47 -8.73 8.65
C ASP A 35 20.93 -8.89 8.61
N GLU A 36 20.22 -7.80 8.37
CA GLU A 36 18.76 -7.77 8.27
C GLU A 36 18.29 -8.62 7.10
N ARG A 37 17.30 -9.46 7.37
CA ARG A 37 16.72 -10.32 6.36
C ARG A 37 15.88 -9.49 5.38
N ARG A 38 16.09 -9.70 4.09
CA ARG A 38 15.28 -9.12 3.02
C ARG A 38 14.61 -10.23 2.22
N VAL A 39 13.33 -10.05 1.95
CA VAL A 39 12.54 -10.99 1.14
C VAL A 39 11.82 -10.21 0.07
N ARG A 40 11.93 -10.60 -1.20
CA ARG A 40 11.26 -9.94 -2.32
C ARG A 40 10.59 -10.92 -3.26
N ALA A 41 9.35 -10.64 -3.63
CA ALA A 41 8.63 -11.26 -4.72
C ALA A 41 8.82 -10.40 -5.96
N VAL A 42 9.45 -10.95 -7.00
CA VAL A 42 9.86 -10.19 -8.18
C VAL A 42 9.27 -10.80 -9.44
N TYR A 43 8.79 -9.92 -10.31
CA TYR A 43 8.49 -10.20 -11.70
C TYR A 43 9.35 -9.29 -12.58
N HIS A 44 9.94 -9.85 -13.63
CA HIS A 44 10.75 -9.10 -14.57
C HIS A 44 10.34 -9.41 -16.01
N SER A 45 10.18 -8.35 -16.78
CA SER A 45 9.96 -8.38 -18.23
C SER A 45 10.89 -7.38 -18.92
N ARG A 46 10.87 -7.36 -20.25
CA ARG A 46 11.66 -6.38 -21.02
C ARG A 46 11.21 -4.92 -20.83
N GLN A 47 9.99 -4.70 -20.37
CA GLN A 47 9.38 -3.37 -20.27
C GLN A 47 9.29 -2.86 -18.84
N ILE A 48 9.07 -3.77 -17.88
CA ILE A 48 8.84 -3.42 -16.49
C ILE A 48 9.39 -4.50 -15.56
N SER A 49 9.95 -4.07 -14.43
CA SER A 49 10.20 -4.93 -13.27
C SER A 49 9.27 -4.53 -12.14
N VAL A 50 8.65 -5.51 -11.50
CA VAL A 50 7.78 -5.29 -10.35
C VAL A 50 8.31 -6.09 -9.18
N ALA A 51 8.40 -5.46 -8.01
CA ALA A 51 8.81 -6.12 -6.79
C ALA A 51 7.87 -5.75 -5.64
N VAL A 52 7.44 -6.75 -4.87
CA VAL A 52 6.93 -6.54 -3.51
C VAL A 52 8.05 -7.01 -2.58
N ARG A 53 8.57 -6.14 -1.71
CA ARG A 53 9.69 -6.49 -0.84
C ARG A 53 9.41 -6.15 0.61
N CYS A 54 10.05 -6.94 1.47
CA CYS A 54 10.17 -6.71 2.89
C CYS A 54 11.63 -6.43 3.21
N ASN A 55 11.92 -5.29 3.83
CA ASN A 55 13.26 -4.87 4.24
C ASN A 55 13.19 -4.32 5.66
N GLY A 56 13.72 -5.06 6.65
CA GLY A 56 13.70 -4.61 8.05
C GLY A 56 12.29 -4.35 8.59
N GLY A 57 11.28 -5.13 8.15
CA GLY A 57 9.88 -4.93 8.50
C GLY A 57 9.13 -3.89 7.66
N ALA A 58 9.83 -3.09 6.85
CA ALA A 58 9.19 -2.18 5.91
C ALA A 58 8.75 -2.91 4.64
N LEU A 59 7.45 -2.80 4.32
CA LEU A 59 6.86 -3.34 3.09
C LEU A 59 6.90 -2.27 1.99
N ASP A 60 7.43 -2.62 0.82
CA ASP A 60 7.37 -1.78 -0.38
C ASP A 60 6.76 -2.56 -1.55
N ALA A 61 6.04 -1.85 -2.44
CA ALA A 61 5.70 -2.32 -3.78
C ALA A 61 6.29 -1.35 -4.80
N ILE A 62 7.15 -1.86 -5.67
CA ILE A 62 8.09 -1.08 -6.49
C ILE A 62 7.90 -1.47 -7.95
N PHE A 63 7.80 -0.47 -8.83
CA PHE A 63 7.60 -0.63 -10.26
C PHE A 63 8.71 0.11 -10.99
N ALA A 64 9.73 -0.62 -11.45
CA ALA A 64 10.81 -0.07 -12.26
C ALA A 64 10.37 0.04 -13.71
N VAL A 65 10.20 1.28 -14.18
CA VAL A 65 9.50 1.63 -15.43
C VAL A 65 10.37 2.44 -16.39
N GLY A 66 11.62 2.71 -16.02
CA GLY A 66 12.50 3.63 -16.75
C GLY A 66 12.34 5.06 -16.25
N TYR A 67 13.13 5.98 -16.80
CA TYR A 67 13.21 7.36 -16.31
C TYR A 67 11.89 8.13 -16.51
N ILE A 68 11.37 8.71 -15.42
CA ILE A 68 10.05 9.38 -15.36
C ILE A 68 10.20 10.90 -15.39
N GLY A 69 11.29 11.43 -14.84
CA GLY A 69 11.65 12.85 -14.87
C GLY A 69 11.21 13.68 -13.66
N GLU A 70 10.26 13.20 -12.86
CA GLU A 70 9.68 13.95 -11.73
C GLU A 70 9.82 13.22 -10.40
N SER A 71 9.60 13.93 -9.28
CA SER A 71 9.68 13.35 -7.93
C SER A 71 8.62 12.32 -7.60
N ASP A 72 7.55 12.35 -8.36
CA ASP A 72 6.37 11.54 -8.21
C ASP A 72 5.71 11.40 -9.59
N ALA A 73 4.74 10.49 -9.67
CA ALA A 73 3.92 10.36 -10.85
C ALA A 73 2.48 10.02 -10.47
N THR A 74 1.54 10.52 -11.27
CA THR A 74 0.18 10.00 -11.23
C THR A 74 0.19 8.59 -11.79
N VAL A 75 -0.23 7.63 -10.97
CA VAL A 75 -0.33 6.22 -11.32
C VAL A 75 -1.79 5.84 -11.41
N ARG A 76 -2.13 5.10 -12.46
CA ARG A 76 -3.41 4.45 -12.62
C ARG A 76 -3.21 2.96 -12.76
N TYR A 77 -3.95 2.17 -12.01
CA TYR A 77 -3.89 0.73 -12.16
C TYR A 77 -5.23 0.05 -11.94
N ARG A 78 -5.37 -1.14 -12.52
CA ARG A 78 -6.48 -2.04 -12.23
C ARG A 78 -6.00 -3.48 -12.22
N ILE A 79 -6.66 -4.29 -11.41
CA ILE A 79 -6.50 -5.74 -11.42
C ILE A 79 -7.66 -6.36 -12.17
N ASP A 80 -7.34 -7.23 -13.12
CA ASP A 80 -8.29 -7.92 -13.99
C ASP A 80 -9.28 -6.93 -14.64
N ARG A 81 -10.58 -7.09 -14.36
CA ARG A 81 -11.65 -6.19 -14.80
C ARG A 81 -12.26 -5.40 -13.63
N GLY A 82 -11.51 -5.27 -12.54
CA GLY A 82 -11.92 -4.50 -11.38
C GLY A 82 -11.86 -2.98 -11.61
N GLU A 83 -12.07 -2.26 -10.52
CA GLU A 83 -11.98 -0.79 -10.46
C GLU A 83 -10.60 -0.28 -10.90
N VAL A 84 -10.61 0.90 -11.53
CA VAL A 84 -9.39 1.66 -11.82
C VAL A 84 -9.10 2.57 -10.63
N LEU A 85 -7.97 2.32 -9.99
CA LEU A 85 -7.45 3.16 -8.93
C LEU A 85 -6.49 4.18 -9.52
N SER A 86 -6.49 5.39 -8.94
CA SER A 86 -5.64 6.50 -9.38
C SER A 86 -5.10 7.21 -8.16
N ASN A 87 -3.78 7.30 -8.04
CA ASN A 87 -3.10 8.00 -6.95
C ASN A 87 -1.68 8.40 -7.32
N VAL A 88 -1.09 9.30 -6.55
CA VAL A 88 0.30 9.76 -6.76
C VAL A 88 1.27 8.82 -6.03
N TRP A 89 2.30 8.36 -6.73
CA TRP A 89 3.33 7.46 -6.22
C TRP A 89 4.69 8.15 -6.25
N ASP A 90 5.55 7.88 -5.26
CA ASP A 90 6.87 8.50 -5.20
C ASP A 90 7.81 7.85 -6.21
N ALA A 91 8.59 8.66 -6.91
CA ALA A 91 9.70 8.17 -7.70
C ALA A 91 10.91 7.88 -6.81
N ALA A 92 11.64 6.82 -7.13
CA ALA A 92 12.99 6.58 -6.61
C ALA A 92 13.86 7.82 -6.79
N SER A 93 14.92 7.98 -5.98
CA SER A 93 15.88 9.09 -6.18
C SER A 93 16.53 9.07 -7.57
N SER A 94 16.69 7.87 -8.16
CA SER A 94 17.14 7.65 -9.54
C SER A 94 16.09 7.98 -10.61
N ARG A 95 14.85 8.27 -10.21
CA ARG A 95 13.70 8.60 -11.06
C ARG A 95 13.32 7.51 -12.07
N ASP A 96 13.72 6.26 -11.82
CA ASP A 96 13.53 5.12 -12.73
C ASP A 96 12.54 4.05 -12.21
N ALA A 97 12.00 4.27 -11.01
CA ALA A 97 11.03 3.38 -10.39
C ALA A 97 10.02 4.18 -9.55
N LEU A 98 8.82 3.62 -9.38
CA LEU A 98 7.75 4.17 -8.56
C LEU A 98 7.47 3.28 -7.35
N PHE A 99 7.26 3.91 -6.21
CA PHE A 99 6.89 3.27 -4.94
C PHE A 99 5.41 3.47 -4.68
N ALA A 100 4.69 2.37 -4.52
CA ALA A 100 3.27 2.42 -4.19
C ALA A 100 3.04 3.15 -2.88
N TRP A 101 2.05 4.05 -2.89
CA TRP A 101 1.58 4.74 -1.70
C TRP A 101 1.08 3.78 -0.60
N ASP A 102 0.30 2.77 -1.00
CA ASP A 102 -0.20 1.71 -0.13
C ASP A 102 0.33 0.36 -0.65
N PRO A 103 1.56 -0.02 -0.25
CA PRO A 103 2.18 -1.25 -0.72
C PRO A 103 1.43 -2.50 -0.23
N GLY A 104 0.70 -2.39 0.89
CA GLY A 104 -0.13 -3.48 1.42
C GLY A 104 -1.35 -3.74 0.54
N GLU A 105 -2.08 -2.70 0.17
CA GLU A 105 -3.24 -2.81 -0.73
C GLU A 105 -2.82 -3.31 -2.11
N VAL A 106 -1.80 -2.69 -2.71
CA VAL A 106 -1.26 -3.10 -4.02
C VAL A 106 -0.82 -4.56 -3.98
N GLY A 107 -0.06 -4.96 -2.95
CA GLY A 107 0.39 -6.34 -2.77
C GLY A 107 -0.76 -7.34 -2.64
N ARG A 108 -1.79 -7.06 -1.83
CA ARG A 108 -2.97 -7.93 -1.68
C ARG A 108 -3.74 -8.08 -2.99
N ARG A 109 -3.99 -6.97 -3.69
CA ARG A 109 -4.68 -6.97 -4.99
C ARG A 109 -3.89 -7.76 -6.04
N MET A 110 -2.58 -7.59 -6.09
CA MET A 110 -1.71 -8.38 -6.98
C MET A 110 -1.67 -9.87 -6.62
N ALA A 111 -1.75 -10.22 -5.34
CA ALA A 111 -1.74 -11.61 -4.89
C ALA A 111 -3.05 -12.36 -5.19
N ALA A 112 -4.17 -11.63 -5.29
CA ALA A 112 -5.49 -12.18 -5.57
C ALA A 112 -5.85 -12.19 -7.06
N GLY A 113 -5.24 -11.31 -7.86
CA GLY A 113 -5.55 -11.12 -9.28
C GLY A 113 -4.83 -12.05 -10.24
N SER A 114 -5.23 -11.98 -11.52
CA SER A 114 -4.58 -12.71 -12.62
C SER A 114 -3.75 -11.82 -13.54
N THR A 115 -4.14 -10.57 -13.73
CA THR A 115 -3.42 -9.58 -14.55
C THR A 115 -3.55 -8.19 -13.93
N MET A 116 -2.47 -7.42 -13.95
CA MET A 116 -2.48 -5.99 -13.61
C MET A 116 -2.25 -5.17 -14.88
N ILE A 117 -3.06 -4.13 -15.06
CA ILE A 117 -2.74 -3.05 -15.99
C ILE A 117 -2.25 -1.89 -15.15
N PHE A 118 -1.03 -1.44 -15.44
CA PHE A 118 -0.35 -0.36 -14.74
C PHE A 118 -0.05 0.75 -15.75
N GLU A 119 -0.34 2.00 -15.38
CA GLU A 119 -0.10 3.19 -16.18
C GLU A 119 0.49 4.27 -15.29
N HIS A 120 1.48 4.99 -15.79
CA HIS A 120 2.01 6.18 -15.14
C HIS A 120 2.25 7.28 -16.19
N ASP A 121 2.17 8.53 -15.77
CA ASP A 121 2.50 9.67 -16.61
C ASP A 121 3.97 10.06 -16.42
N ASP A 122 4.69 10.34 -17.50
CA ASP A 122 6.02 10.96 -17.42
C ASP A 122 5.94 12.48 -17.19
N PHE A 123 7.09 13.15 -17.08
CA PHE A 123 7.19 14.61 -16.88
C PHE A 123 6.46 15.44 -17.95
N SER A 124 6.18 14.88 -19.14
CA SER A 124 5.45 15.54 -20.21
C SER A 124 3.94 15.29 -20.15
N GLY A 125 3.47 14.54 -19.15
CA GLY A 125 2.09 14.05 -19.05
C GLY A 125 1.78 12.94 -20.05
N THR A 126 2.80 12.27 -20.62
CA THR A 126 2.58 11.18 -21.56
C THR A 126 2.34 9.88 -20.80
N PRO A 127 1.21 9.17 -21.01
CA PRO A 127 0.91 7.94 -20.30
C PRO A 127 1.70 6.74 -20.85
N HIS A 128 2.38 6.03 -19.96
CA HIS A 128 3.10 4.78 -20.24
C HIS A 128 2.39 3.60 -19.60
N ARG A 129 1.95 2.64 -20.43
CA ARG A 129 1.12 1.51 -19.98
C ARG A 129 1.83 0.17 -20.10
N TYR A 130 1.65 -0.65 -19.06
CA TYR A 130 2.24 -1.97 -18.92
C TYR A 130 1.16 -2.99 -18.54
N THR A 131 1.35 -4.23 -18.99
CA THR A 131 0.53 -5.37 -18.57
C THR A 131 1.41 -6.37 -17.85
N VAL A 132 1.08 -6.63 -16.58
CA VAL A 132 1.85 -7.51 -15.70
C VAL A 132 1.02 -8.77 -15.42
N PRO A 133 1.46 -9.96 -15.88
CA PRO A 133 0.81 -11.20 -15.49
C PRO A 133 1.05 -11.48 -14.00
N LEU A 134 -0.02 -11.88 -13.30
CA LEU A 134 0.02 -12.18 -11.87
C LEU A 134 -0.03 -13.69 -11.59
N SER A 135 0.11 -14.52 -12.63
CA SER A 135 0.22 -15.96 -12.43
C SER A 135 1.44 -16.30 -11.56
N GLY A 136 1.20 -16.91 -10.40
CA GLY A 136 2.22 -17.24 -9.41
C GLY A 136 2.55 -16.11 -8.41
N SER A 137 2.03 -14.90 -8.59
CA SER A 137 2.28 -13.77 -7.68
C SER A 137 1.79 -14.08 -6.27
N GLY A 138 0.61 -14.70 -6.13
CA GLY A 138 -0.03 -14.90 -4.84
C GLY A 138 0.81 -15.71 -3.85
N ALA A 139 1.48 -16.78 -4.31
CA ALA A 139 2.36 -17.56 -3.46
C ALA A 139 3.64 -16.78 -3.09
N ALA A 140 4.19 -16.00 -4.02
CA ALA A 140 5.40 -15.21 -3.81
C ALA A 140 5.15 -14.03 -2.86
N ILE A 141 4.11 -13.23 -3.11
CA ILE A 141 3.76 -12.07 -2.30
C ILE A 141 3.38 -12.49 -0.87
N ARG A 142 2.68 -13.62 -0.68
CA ARG A 142 2.38 -14.15 0.66
C ARG A 142 3.64 -14.39 1.49
N GLN A 143 4.73 -14.84 0.89
CA GLN A 143 6.00 -15.03 1.60
C GLN A 143 6.60 -13.70 2.06
N VAL A 144 6.48 -12.65 1.24
CA VAL A 144 6.92 -11.30 1.59
C VAL A 144 6.09 -10.72 2.73
N PHE A 145 4.76 -10.84 2.63
CA PHE A 145 3.83 -10.39 3.66
C PHE A 145 4.11 -11.08 5.00
N THR A 146 4.33 -12.39 4.99
CA THR A 146 4.73 -13.16 6.18
C THR A 146 6.06 -12.67 6.75
N ALA A 147 7.04 -12.35 5.89
CA ALA A 147 8.33 -11.84 6.35
C ALA A 147 8.26 -10.44 6.99
N CYS A 148 7.23 -9.66 6.64
CA CYS A 148 6.99 -8.31 7.16
C CYS A 148 5.91 -8.25 8.25
N ASP A 149 5.39 -9.40 8.68
CA ASP A 149 4.26 -9.49 9.62
C ASP A 149 3.02 -8.68 9.16
N VAL A 150 2.81 -8.60 7.85
CA VAL A 150 1.66 -7.91 7.24
C VAL A 150 0.56 -8.93 6.93
N PRO A 151 -0.68 -8.74 7.42
CA PRO A 151 -1.76 -9.66 7.12
C PRO A 151 -2.15 -9.63 5.64
N MET A 152 -2.46 -10.82 5.12
CA MET A 152 -3.04 -10.98 3.78
C MET A 152 -4.52 -10.58 3.72
N ALA A 153 -5.21 -10.65 4.86
CA ALA A 153 -6.52 -10.05 4.99
C ALA A 153 -6.37 -8.53 4.85
N ASP A 154 -7.29 -7.92 4.11
CA ASP A 154 -7.30 -6.47 4.03
C ASP A 154 -7.68 -5.90 5.41
N PRO A 155 -6.79 -5.16 6.08
CA PRO A 155 -7.13 -4.58 7.35
C PRO A 155 -8.30 -3.59 7.21
N LYS A 156 -8.54 -3.01 6.03
CA LYS A 156 -9.68 -2.13 5.75
C LYS A 156 -11.03 -2.85 5.80
N ALA A 157 -11.06 -4.18 5.70
CA ALA A 157 -12.28 -4.97 5.66
C ALA A 157 -12.86 -5.32 7.05
N GLN A 158 -12.38 -4.68 8.13
CA GLN A 158 -12.95 -4.89 9.47
C GLN A 158 -14.26 -4.11 9.61
N ASP A 159 -15.30 -4.82 10.06
CA ASP A 159 -16.64 -4.26 10.31
C ASP A 159 -16.73 -3.72 11.75
N ASP A 160 -15.90 -2.74 12.06
CA ASP A 160 -16.04 -1.85 13.21
C ASP A 160 -16.35 -0.45 12.66
N GLU A 161 -17.40 0.19 13.18
CA GLU A 161 -17.87 1.48 12.69
C GLU A 161 -16.81 2.58 12.80
N ILE A 162 -16.01 2.57 13.89
CA ILE A 162 -14.90 3.51 14.06
C ILE A 162 -13.80 3.18 13.06
N TRP A 163 -13.50 1.89 12.88
CA TRP A 163 -12.47 1.45 11.96
C TRP A 163 -12.77 1.83 10.51
N THR A 164 -13.99 1.54 10.03
CA THR A 164 -14.43 1.84 8.67
C THR A 164 -14.31 3.33 8.36
N ARG A 165 -14.67 4.19 9.33
CA ARG A 165 -14.57 5.65 9.19
C ARG A 165 -13.14 6.14 9.21
N VAL A 166 -12.29 5.61 10.10
CA VAL A 166 -10.85 5.94 10.13
C VAL A 166 -10.19 5.59 8.79
N VAL A 167 -10.55 4.45 8.21
CA VAL A 167 -10.06 4.03 6.90
C VAL A 167 -10.49 5.01 5.80
N ASP A 168 -11.79 5.32 5.70
CA ASP A 168 -12.34 6.22 4.66
C ASP A 168 -11.67 7.59 4.69
N GLU A 169 -11.42 8.10 5.90
CA GLU A 169 -10.83 9.41 6.07
C GLU A 169 -9.32 9.43 5.84
N VAL A 170 -8.56 8.46 6.37
CA VAL A 170 -7.12 8.32 6.09
C VAL A 170 -6.85 8.15 4.59
N ASP A 171 -7.78 7.55 3.85
CA ASP A 171 -7.67 7.38 2.41
C ASP A 171 -7.88 8.70 1.62
N LYS A 172 -8.48 9.72 2.24
CA LYS A 172 -8.65 11.07 1.68
C LYS A 172 -7.50 12.02 2.05
N ILE A 173 -6.78 11.76 3.14
CA ILE A 173 -5.69 12.63 3.63
C ILE A 173 -4.52 12.64 2.62
N PRO A 174 -4.05 13.83 2.17
CA PRO A 174 -2.85 13.99 1.37
C PRO A 174 -1.57 13.52 2.07
N LYS A 175 -0.50 13.25 1.33
CA LYS A 175 0.69 12.57 1.86
C LYS A 175 1.39 13.40 2.93
N SER A 176 1.55 14.70 2.63
CA SER A 176 2.18 15.69 3.49
C SER A 176 1.50 15.76 4.85
N ASP A 177 0.18 15.69 4.82
CA ASP A 177 -0.69 15.87 5.97
C ASP A 177 -0.70 14.57 6.78
N LEU A 178 -0.73 13.43 6.10
CA LEU A 178 -0.60 12.11 6.71
C LEU A 178 0.77 11.94 7.39
N ALA A 179 1.86 12.40 6.76
CA ALA A 179 3.19 12.37 7.36
C ALA A 179 3.29 13.24 8.61
N THR A 180 2.66 14.41 8.60
CA THR A 180 2.60 15.31 9.75
C THR A 180 1.81 14.70 10.89
N LEU A 181 0.65 14.11 10.59
CA LEU A 181 -0.18 13.39 11.52
C LEU A 181 0.57 12.22 12.17
N GLN A 182 1.27 11.43 11.38
CA GLN A 182 2.06 10.30 11.87
C GLN A 182 3.15 10.76 12.85
N ARG A 183 3.87 11.85 12.54
CA ARG A 183 4.86 12.43 13.46
C ARG A 183 4.23 12.89 14.78
N ILE A 184 3.04 13.50 14.74
CA ILE A 184 2.31 13.91 15.95
C ILE A 184 1.92 12.68 16.79
N LEU A 185 1.35 11.65 16.16
CA LEU A 185 0.93 10.42 16.82
C LEU A 185 2.10 9.68 17.47
N ALA A 186 3.22 9.56 16.76
CA ALA A 186 4.46 9.00 17.29
C ALA A 186 4.97 9.80 18.49
N GLY A 187 4.95 11.15 18.39
CA GLY A 187 5.35 12.05 19.46
C GLY A 187 4.52 11.92 20.75
N VAL A 188 3.27 11.45 20.65
CA VAL A 188 2.40 11.17 21.80
C VAL A 188 2.28 9.67 22.14
N GLY A 189 3.16 8.84 21.58
CA GLY A 189 3.36 7.44 21.97
C GLY A 189 2.50 6.40 21.26
N TYR A 190 1.89 6.74 20.13
CA TYR A 190 1.21 5.77 19.26
C TYR A 190 2.16 5.18 18.24
N GLU A 191 2.04 3.88 17.99
CA GLU A 191 2.80 3.19 16.95
C GLU A 191 2.20 3.51 15.57
N VAL A 192 2.97 4.23 14.74
CA VAL A 192 2.63 4.58 13.36
C VAL A 192 3.90 4.58 12.51
N ALA A 193 3.77 4.41 11.19
CA ALA A 193 4.87 4.65 10.27
C ALA A 193 5.08 6.16 10.12
N GLU A 194 6.30 6.69 10.21
CA GLU A 194 6.58 8.15 10.09
C GLU A 194 7.01 8.57 8.68
N ASP A 195 6.47 7.92 7.63
CA ASP A 195 6.93 8.06 6.25
C ASP A 195 5.86 8.61 5.29
N GLY A 196 4.70 9.00 5.82
CA GLY A 196 3.57 9.49 5.05
C GLY A 196 2.81 8.42 4.29
N ARG A 197 3.15 7.13 4.45
CA ARG A 197 2.49 6.03 3.75
C ARG A 197 1.33 5.47 4.55
N ARG A 198 0.37 4.88 3.84
CA ARG A 198 -0.71 4.13 4.47
C ARG A 198 -0.20 2.77 4.87
N SER A 199 -0.37 2.44 6.14
CA SER A 199 0.07 1.17 6.71
C SER A 199 -0.94 0.71 7.75
N LEU A 200 -0.91 -0.58 8.08
CA LEU A 200 -1.71 -1.13 9.17
C LEU A 200 -1.45 -0.38 10.48
N ALA A 201 -0.19 -0.08 10.78
CA ALA A 201 0.20 0.69 11.96
C ALA A 201 -0.45 2.08 11.95
N THR A 202 -0.51 2.75 10.79
CA THR A 202 -1.18 4.05 10.64
C THR A 202 -2.66 3.96 11.00
N TYR A 203 -3.40 2.99 10.43
CA TYR A 203 -4.82 2.80 10.75
C TYR A 203 -5.02 2.42 12.23
N GLN A 204 -4.23 1.50 12.77
CA GLN A 204 -4.31 1.08 14.17
C GLN A 204 -3.96 2.20 15.15
N GLY A 205 -2.88 2.94 14.90
CA GLY A 205 -2.46 4.07 15.71
C GLY A 205 -3.55 5.14 15.76
N LEU A 206 -4.14 5.47 14.62
CA LEU A 206 -5.28 6.39 14.55
C LEU A 206 -6.52 5.86 15.25
N SER A 207 -6.98 4.64 14.96
CA SER A 207 -8.13 4.05 15.65
C SER A 207 -7.92 3.96 17.17
N LYS A 208 -6.70 3.67 17.62
CA LYS A 208 -6.36 3.64 19.05
C LYS A 208 -6.35 5.04 19.65
N PHE A 209 -5.80 6.03 18.94
CA PHE A 209 -5.86 7.43 19.34
C PHE A 209 -7.30 7.89 19.48
N TYR A 210 -8.13 7.67 18.46
CA TYR A 210 -9.54 8.00 18.47
C TYR A 210 -10.27 7.33 19.64
N SER A 211 -10.16 6.01 19.79
CA SER A 211 -10.84 5.29 20.87
C SER A 211 -10.37 5.70 22.27
N THR A 212 -9.09 6.02 22.45
CA THR A 212 -8.51 6.44 23.75
C THR A 212 -8.94 7.86 24.11
N TYR A 213 -8.69 8.82 23.21
CA TYR A 213 -9.07 10.22 23.39
C TYR A 213 -10.59 10.36 23.55
N TRP A 214 -11.35 9.61 22.77
CA TRP A 214 -12.82 9.55 22.87
C TRP A 214 -13.29 9.08 24.24
N ARG A 215 -12.79 7.92 24.70
CA ARG A 215 -13.19 7.38 26.01
C ARG A 215 -12.80 8.33 27.14
N GLY A 216 -11.66 9.01 27.03
CA GLY A 216 -11.27 10.07 27.95
C GLY A 216 -12.25 11.24 27.91
N CYS A 217 -12.73 11.62 26.72
CA CYS A 217 -13.76 12.63 26.55
C CYS A 217 -15.14 12.24 27.10
N GLU A 218 -15.59 11.00 26.94
CA GLU A 218 -16.84 10.55 27.54
C GLU A 218 -16.74 10.45 29.06
N ALA A 219 -15.59 9.99 29.57
CA ALA A 219 -15.36 9.76 30.99
C ALA A 219 -15.09 11.03 31.81
N GLY A 220 -15.08 12.22 31.20
CA GLY A 220 -14.74 13.45 31.93
C GLY A 220 -13.24 13.70 32.09
N ILE A 221 -12.39 12.78 31.63
CA ILE A 221 -10.94 12.76 31.88
C ILE A 221 -10.22 13.77 30.98
N ASP A 222 -10.57 13.78 29.69
CA ASP A 222 -10.06 14.77 28.76
C ASP A 222 -10.96 16.01 28.78
N THR A 223 -10.31 17.18 28.83
CA THR A 223 -11.00 18.48 28.88
C THR A 223 -10.48 19.46 27.84
N GLY A 224 -9.78 18.98 26.80
CA GLY A 224 -9.28 19.82 25.71
C GLY A 224 -10.39 20.63 25.02
N SER A 225 -10.03 21.70 24.30
CA SER A 225 -10.98 22.53 23.54
C SER A 225 -11.87 21.69 22.64
N THR A 226 -11.27 20.77 21.89
CA THR A 226 -11.91 19.76 21.04
C THR A 226 -12.94 18.93 21.80
N CYS A 227 -12.57 18.44 22.99
CA CYS A 227 -13.44 17.63 23.84
C CYS A 227 -14.66 18.41 24.36
N ARG A 228 -14.45 19.68 24.73
CA ARG A 228 -15.52 20.57 25.20
C ARG A 228 -16.49 20.91 24.08
N SER A 229 -15.97 21.25 22.89
CA SER A 229 -16.80 21.50 21.70
C SER A 229 -17.68 20.30 21.37
N TRP A 230 -17.13 19.08 21.43
CA TRP A 230 -17.90 17.86 21.25
C TRP A 230 -18.99 17.67 22.32
N ARG A 231 -18.65 17.74 23.62
CA ARG A 231 -19.65 17.57 24.70
C ARG A 231 -20.80 18.57 24.54
N SER A 232 -20.48 19.83 24.27
CA SER A 232 -21.49 20.84 24.00
C SER A 232 -22.37 20.46 22.81
N ARG A 233 -21.82 19.98 21.69
CA ARG A 233 -22.65 19.56 20.54
C ARG A 233 -23.51 18.33 20.83
N LYS A 234 -22.98 17.32 21.55
CA LYS A 234 -23.75 16.14 21.97
C LYS A 234 -24.89 16.47 22.95
N GLU A 235 -24.74 17.53 23.74
CA GLU A 235 -25.83 18.06 24.58
C GLU A 235 -26.98 18.64 23.74
N TRP A 236 -26.68 19.18 22.55
CA TRP A 236 -27.67 19.77 21.63
C TRP A 236 -28.25 18.77 20.63
N ASP A 237 -27.49 17.74 20.28
CA ASP A 237 -27.87 16.69 19.35
C ASP A 237 -27.42 15.33 19.92
N SER A 238 -28.37 14.55 20.44
CA SER A 238 -28.07 13.25 21.06
C SER A 238 -27.60 12.22 20.05
N ASP A 239 -27.91 12.43 18.76
CA ASP A 239 -27.50 11.59 17.65
C ASP A 239 -26.20 12.11 17.00
N TYR A 240 -25.55 13.09 17.64
CA TYR A 240 -24.28 13.66 17.21
C TYR A 240 -23.16 12.62 17.29
N ASP A 241 -22.94 11.96 16.16
CA ASP A 241 -22.03 10.84 16.02
C ASP A 241 -20.66 11.29 15.48
N TYR A 242 -19.73 11.46 16.43
CA TYR A 242 -18.47 12.21 16.33
C TYR A 242 -17.32 11.65 15.47
N PRO A 243 -17.24 10.37 15.03
CA PRO A 243 -16.09 9.91 14.25
C PRO A 243 -15.87 10.69 12.94
N LYS A 244 -16.91 11.33 12.39
CA LYS A 244 -16.85 12.15 11.18
C LYS A 244 -16.12 13.48 11.44
N GLU A 245 -16.51 14.22 12.47
CA GLU A 245 -15.88 15.50 12.80
C GLU A 245 -14.56 15.35 13.56
N ALA A 246 -14.26 14.19 14.15
CA ALA A 246 -12.95 13.93 14.78
C ALA A 246 -11.82 13.91 13.73
N VAL A 247 -12.15 13.55 12.49
CA VAL A 247 -11.25 13.69 11.34
C VAL A 247 -11.22 15.13 10.88
N ASP A 248 -12.37 15.79 10.73
CA ASP A 248 -12.39 17.22 10.37
C ASP A 248 -11.60 18.07 11.39
N LEU A 249 -11.66 17.73 12.68
CA LEU A 249 -10.92 18.39 13.76
C LEU A 249 -9.43 18.03 13.76
N LEU A 250 -9.07 16.84 13.26
CA LEU A 250 -7.68 16.46 13.05
C LEU A 250 -7.10 17.21 11.85
N VAL A 251 -7.90 17.36 10.77
CA VAL A 251 -7.57 18.20 9.60
C VAL A 251 -7.50 19.67 10.02
N GLU A 252 -8.42 20.17 10.83
CA GLU A 252 -8.39 21.52 11.41
C GLU A 252 -7.17 21.69 12.33
N PHE A 253 -6.85 20.68 13.14
CA PHE A 253 -5.63 20.68 13.94
C PHE A 253 -4.36 20.67 13.07
N LEU A 254 -4.37 20.02 11.90
CA LEU A 254 -3.27 20.07 10.93
C LEU A 254 -3.18 21.44 10.24
N ASP A 255 -4.32 22.09 9.98
CA ASP A 255 -4.39 23.45 9.44
C ASP A 255 -3.93 24.52 10.45
N GLU A 256 -4.23 24.32 11.74
CA GLU A 256 -3.86 25.19 12.86
C GLU A 256 -2.46 24.87 13.43
N ALA A 257 -1.96 23.66 13.21
CA ALA A 257 -0.63 23.27 13.64
C ALA A 257 0.41 24.23 13.03
N PRO A 258 1.42 24.66 13.80
CA PRO A 258 2.50 25.44 13.24
C PRO A 258 3.09 24.62 12.09
N LYS A 259 2.93 25.11 10.85
CA LYS A 259 3.63 24.54 9.70
C LYS A 259 5.10 24.54 10.10
N LEU A 260 5.66 23.34 10.29
CA LEU A 260 7.08 23.21 10.59
C LEU A 260 7.78 24.00 9.50
N ALA A 261 8.54 25.02 9.90
CA ALA A 261 9.31 25.79 8.95
C ALA A 261 10.11 24.79 8.10
N ASP A 262 9.99 24.90 6.77
CA ASP A 262 10.81 24.14 5.83
C ASP A 262 12.27 24.35 6.22
N GLY A 263 12.78 23.39 6.99
CA GLY A 263 14.02 23.53 7.74
C GLY A 263 15.09 22.72 7.04
N ASP A 264 15.76 23.38 6.11
CA ASP A 264 17.11 23.12 5.64
C ASP A 264 17.50 21.63 5.47
N GLU A 265 17.23 21.09 4.29
CA GLU A 265 18.11 20.05 3.73
C GLU A 265 19.54 20.63 3.65
N LYS A 266 20.42 20.13 4.51
CA LYS A 266 21.88 20.20 4.37
C LYS A 266 22.43 18.81 4.05
#